data_AF-A0A537KWW9-F1
#
_entry.id   AF-A0A537KWW9-F1
#
_cell.length_a   1.000
_cell.length_b   1.000
_cell.length_c   1.000
_cell.angle_alpha   90.00
_cell.angle_beta   90.00
_cell.angle_gamma   90.00
#
_symmetry.space_group_name_H-M   'P 1'
#
loop_
_entity.id
_entity.type
_entity.pdbx_description
1 polymer ?
#
loop_
_entity_poly.entity_id
_entity_poly.type
_entity_poly.pdbx_seq_one_letter_code
_entity_poly.pdbx_strand_id
1 'polypeptide(L)' 'AKYPDDSFSSMQRRAQEKRYPFPYLFDETQEVARQYGATRTPEIFLFDERRVLRYHGAPDDNYEDPAAVRQPYLRNA' A
#
# COMPACT_ATOMS: atom_id res chain seq x y z
N ALA A 1 17.00 -2.75 -11.62
CA ALA A 1 15.68 -2.44 -11.01
C ALA A 1 15.51 -0.93 -11.00
N LYS A 2 14.36 -0.40 -11.44
CA LYS A 2 14.12 1.05 -11.55
C LYS A 2 14.14 1.77 -10.19
N TYR A 3 13.94 1.02 -9.11
CA TYR A 3 14.00 1.48 -7.72
C TYR A 3 14.75 0.42 -6.88
N PRO A 4 16.02 0.65 -6.52
CA PRO A 4 16.83 -0.31 -5.75
C PRO A 4 16.26 -0.63 -4.36
N ASP A 5 15.55 0.33 -3.78
CA ASP A 5 14.93 0.22 -2.46
C ASP A 5 13.71 -0.70 -2.44
N ASP A 6 13.17 -1.04 -3.61
CA ASP A 6 12.06 -2.00 -3.78
C ASP A 6 12.55 -3.42 -4.06
N SER A 7 13.85 -3.69 -3.91
CA SER A 7 14.34 -5.07 -3.97
C SER A 7 13.78 -5.90 -2.81
N PHE A 8 13.62 -7.20 -3.03
CA PHE A 8 13.08 -8.12 -2.01
C PHE A 8 13.85 -8.05 -0.68
N SER A 9 15.18 -7.95 -0.73
CA SER A 9 16.02 -7.83 0.46
C SER A 9 15.83 -6.49 1.19
N SER A 10 15.69 -5.38 0.44
CA SER A 10 15.35 -4.07 1.02
C SER A 10 13.96 -4.09 1.67
N MET A 11 12.98 -4.75 1.05
CA MET A 11 11.63 -4.93 1.60
C MET A 11 11.63 -5.70 2.93
N GLN A 12 12.40 -6.79 3.02
CA GLN A 12 12.56 -7.56 4.26
C GLN A 12 13.13 -6.70 5.39
N ARG A 13 14.18 -5.94 5.11
CA ARG A 13 14.79 -5.03 6.09
C ARG A 13 13.80 -3.96 6.55
N ARG A 14 13.10 -3.32 5.61
CA ARG A 14 12.08 -2.31 5.90
C ARG A 14 10.96 -2.85 6.79
N ALA A 15 10.48 -4.07 6.52
CA ALA A 15 9.44 -4.70 7.33
C ALA A 15 9.89 -4.93 8.79
N GLN A 16 11.14 -5.33 8.98
CA GLN A 16 11.74 -5.49 10.32
C GLN A 16 11.90 -4.15 11.04
N GLU A 17 12.48 -3.15 10.38
CA GLU A 17 12.71 -1.80 10.94
C GLU A 17 11.40 -1.12 11.33
N LYS A 18 10.38 -1.20 10.47
CA LYS A 18 9.06 -0.61 10.71
C LYS A 18 8.14 -1.50 11.55
N ARG A 19 8.57 -2.72 11.88
CA ARG A 19 7.81 -3.70 12.66
C ARG A 19 6.38 -3.89 12.14
N TYR A 20 6.25 -4.12 10.84
CA TYR A 20 4.93 -4.24 10.23
C TYR A 20 4.11 -5.35 10.91
N PRO A 21 2.89 -5.04 11.41
CA PRO A 21 2.03 -6.04 12.07
C PRO A 21 1.24 -6.88 11.06
N PHE A 22 1.58 -6.80 9.77
CA PHE A 22 0.89 -7.43 8.66
C PHE A 22 1.89 -8.01 7.64
N PRO A 23 1.46 -8.97 6.80
CA PRO A 23 2.30 -9.48 5.71
C PRO A 23 2.71 -8.39 4.72
N TYR A 24 3.99 -8.34 4.36
CA TYR A 24 4.51 -7.46 3.30
C TYR A 24 5.04 -8.33 2.16
N LEU A 25 4.23 -8.48 1.11
CA LEU A 25 4.44 -9.45 0.03
C LEU A 25 5.12 -8.80 -1.19
N PHE A 26 5.92 -9.58 -1.90
CA PHE A 26 6.58 -9.17 -3.14
C PHE A 26 5.90 -9.83 -4.35
N ASP A 27 5.39 -9.01 -5.26
CA ASP A 27 4.79 -9.45 -6.53
C ASP A 27 5.86 -9.38 -7.64
N GLU A 28 6.63 -10.46 -7.79
CA GLU A 28 7.75 -10.51 -8.74
C GLU A 28 7.31 -10.33 -10.20
N THR A 29 6.16 -10.90 -10.58
CA THR A 29 5.66 -10.84 -11.95
C THR A 29 4.88 -9.54 -12.22
N GLN A 30 4.46 -8.83 -11.17
CA GLN A 30 3.53 -7.70 -11.19
C GLN A 30 2.13 -8.07 -11.71
N GLU A 31 1.79 -9.36 -11.74
CA GLU A 31 0.50 -9.81 -12.25
C GLU A 31 -0.64 -9.42 -11.31
N VAL A 32 -0.44 -9.51 -10.00
CA VAL A 32 -1.45 -9.13 -9.01
C VAL A 32 -1.71 -7.63 -9.08
N ALA A 33 -0.65 -6.82 -9.14
CA ALA A 33 -0.78 -5.37 -9.29
C ALA A 33 -1.59 -4.98 -10.55
N ARG A 34 -1.33 -5.65 -11.69
CA ARG A 34 -2.08 -5.44 -12.94
C ARG A 34 -3.54 -5.88 -12.84
N GLN A 35 -3.81 -7.04 -12.24
CA GLN A 35 -5.18 -7.55 -12.07
C GLN A 35 -6.03 -6.64 -11.17
N TYR A 36 -5.43 -6.04 -10.15
CA TYR A 36 -6.09 -5.05 -9.30
C TYR A 36 -6.19 -3.66 -9.94
N GLY A 37 -5.51 -3.43 -11.07
CA GLY A 37 -5.46 -2.12 -11.71
C GLY A 37 -4.68 -1.07 -10.89
N ALA A 38 -3.71 -1.50 -10.08
CA ALA A 38 -2.89 -0.60 -9.28
C ALA A 38 -1.99 0.26 -10.17
N THR A 39 -1.89 1.55 -9.86
CA THR A 39 -1.20 2.58 -10.65
C THR A 39 -0.20 3.41 -9.85
N ARG A 40 -0.28 3.40 -8.52
CA ARG A 40 0.55 4.26 -7.64
C ARG A 40 0.83 3.62 -6.28
N THR A 41 1.74 4.23 -5.51
CA THR A 41 2.06 3.83 -4.14
C THR A 41 2.12 5.08 -3.25
N PRO A 42 1.39 5.15 -2.11
CA PRO A 42 0.42 4.17 -1.62
C PRO A 42 -0.92 4.21 -2.38
N GLU A 43 -1.51 3.03 -2.56
CA GLU A 43 -2.85 2.83 -3.13
C GLU A 43 -3.54 1.71 -2.36
N ILE A 44 -4.76 1.94 -1.90
CA ILE A 44 -5.48 1.07 -0.98
C ILE A 44 -6.73 0.51 -1.64
N PHE A 45 -6.97 -0.78 -1.44
CA PHE A 45 -8.20 -1.49 -1.79
C PHE A 45 -8.80 -2.09 -0.52
N LEU A 46 -9.97 -1.58 -0.09
CA LEU A 46 -10.69 -2.09 1.09
C LEU A 46 -11.89 -2.90 0.63
N PHE A 47 -11.95 -4.15 1.08
CA PHE A 47 -13.06 -5.05 0.82
C PHE A 47 -13.82 -5.35 2.11
N ASP A 48 -15.14 -5.43 2.04
CA ASP A 48 -15.95 -5.87 3.18
C ASP A 48 -15.89 -7.41 3.38
N GLU A 49 -16.63 -7.90 4.37
CA GLU A 49 -16.72 -9.32 4.71
C GLU A 49 -17.20 -10.21 3.54
N ARG A 50 -17.93 -9.63 2.58
CA ARG A 50 -18.42 -10.32 1.38
C ARG A 50 -17.46 -10.20 0.20
N ARG A 51 -16.26 -9.65 0.43
CA ARG A 51 -15.24 -9.34 -0.59
C ARG A 51 -15.71 -8.33 -1.64
N VAL A 52 -16.66 -7.47 -1.30
CA VAL A 52 -17.07 -6.37 -2.18
C VAL A 52 -16.14 -5.19 -1.95
N LEU A 53 -15.63 -4.58 -3.03
CA LEU A 53 -14.78 -3.39 -2.95
C LEU A 53 -15.62 -2.21 -2.40
N ARG A 54 -15.22 -1.67 -1.26
CA ARG A 54 -15.89 -0.55 -0.59
C ARG A 54 -15.13 0.76 -0.73
N TYR A 55 -13.81 0.67 -0.86
CA TYR A 55 -12.96 1.84 -1.02
C TYR A 55 -11.74 1.51 -1.88
N HIS A 56 -11.41 2.45 -2.79
CA HIS A 56 -10.22 2.41 -3.63
C HIS A 56 -9.64 3.83 -3.74
N GLY A 57 -8.41 4.04 -3.26
CA GLY A 57 -7.80 5.36 -3.26
C GLY A 57 -6.57 5.51 -2.38
N ALA A 58 -6.18 6.75 -2.12
CA ALA A 58 -5.07 7.10 -1.22
C ALA A 58 -5.51 7.04 0.25
N PRO A 59 -4.64 6.63 1.19
CA PRO A 59 -5.04 6.55 2.60
C PRO A 59 -5.52 7.89 3.20
N ASP A 60 -4.92 8.99 2.73
CA ASP A 60 -5.13 10.35 3.20
C ASP A 60 -4.72 11.38 2.12
N ASP A 61 -4.80 12.67 2.47
CA ASP A 61 -4.51 13.80 1.59
C ASP A 61 -3.03 14.23 1.55
N ASN A 62 -2.13 13.56 2.29
CA ASN A 62 -0.72 13.95 2.35
C ASN A 62 0.25 12.76 2.47
N TYR A 63 0.81 12.35 1.33
CA TYR A 63 1.77 11.25 1.25
C TYR A 63 3.19 11.64 1.71
N GLU A 64 3.51 12.93 1.81
CA GLU A 64 4.87 13.42 2.12
C GLU A 64 5.09 13.55 3.62
N ASP A 65 4.13 14.15 4.32
CA ASP A 65 4.20 14.43 5.75
C ASP A 65 2.97 13.90 6.49
N PRO A 66 3.10 12.78 7.23
CA PRO A 66 2.03 12.22 8.04
C PRO A 66 1.47 13.19 9.09
N ALA A 67 2.27 14.16 9.57
CA ALA A 67 1.83 15.14 10.56
C ALA A 67 0.93 16.23 9.95
N ALA A 68 0.97 16.41 8.63
CA ALA A 68 0.20 17.41 7.90
C ALA A 68 -1.08 16.85 7.24
N VAL A 69 -1.44 15.60 7.54
CA VAL A 69 -2.71 14.98 7.11
C VAL A 69 -3.90 15.75 7.70
N ARG A 70 -4.86 16.13 6.85
CA ARG A 70 -6.11 16.79 7.26
C ARG A 70 -7.33 15.92 6.99
N GLN A 71 -7.28 15.09 5.96
CA GLN A 71 -8.39 14.23 5.56
C GLN A 71 -7.95 12.77 5.48
N PRO A 72 -8.24 11.95 6.52
CA PRO A 72 -7.87 10.54 6.52
C PRO A 72 -8.91 9.71 5.73
N TYR A 73 -8.86 9.80 4.40
CA TYR A 73 -9.85 9.20 3.49
C TYR A 73 -10.21 7.75 3.83
N LEU A 74 -9.21 6.88 4.00
CA LEU A 74 -9.43 5.46 4.28
C LEU A 74 -10.13 5.22 5.62
N ARG A 75 -9.84 6.02 6.64
CA ARG A 75 -10.47 5.87 7.96
C ARG A 75 -11.94 6.29 7.96
N ASN A 76 -12.32 7.14 7.01
CA ASN A 76 -13.68 7.67 6.87
C ASN A 76 -14.53 6.91 5.85
N ALA A 77 -13.97 5.88 5.22
CA ALA A 77 -14.60 5.10 4.15
C ALA A 77 -15.59 4.04 4.66
#